data_AF-A0A1M7KSP7-F1
#
_entry.id   AF-A0A1M7KSP7-F1
#
_cell.length_a   1.000
_cell.length_b   1.000
_cell.length_c   1.000
_cell.angle_alpha   90.00
_cell.angle_beta   90.00
_cell.angle_gamma   90.00
#
_symmetry.space_group_name_H-M   'P 1'
#
loop_
_entity.id
_entity.type
_entity.pdbx_description
1 polymer ?
#
loop_
_entity_poly.entity_id
_entity_poly.type
_entity_poly.pdbx_seq_one_letter_code
_entity_poly.pdbx_strand_id
1 'polypeptide(L)'
;MRNILRKTFVVSSLIIASSSFISCDTSSEKKASENLAIVETSKEITEENTDITYKKPIVFIAGFDKGNETFYKDARKYFTEEGLKVIDGKYSLEEIILWLNENGNNQPYSEIHIVNKSNPFKGMNLETVVRGDKITSETLRKTITQGSLPKLENVVNTNSKIIFHASGLVENKELLKTLKDAFYTKNNPKVVASPYHTIFGGRFSNHYLAQPYYVFYPTSYSPGKMDLSKEIGRKYPEEKDIDWYDALNNEEERYVGEPYTTQFSIPIKWEFDYYNTDNEMPKFKSVDELKDWIETQEDLMYDIEKHNVSIDKFRWNWSIKASKLVIRGRTTGLCVLKPLVKPYGELEHVKPDTSNKRLYALK
;
A
#
# COMPACT_ATOMS: atom_id res chain seq x y z
N MET A 1 26.79 58.28 10.31
CA MET A 1 26.51 59.73 10.18
C MET A 1 25.12 59.92 9.58
N ARG A 2 24.25 60.67 10.29
CA ARG A 2 22.91 61.24 9.94
C ARG A 2 21.81 60.23 9.50
N ASN A 3 20.84 59.85 10.36
CA ASN A 3 19.58 60.54 10.78
C ASN A 3 18.72 60.99 9.58
N ILE A 4 17.40 60.71 9.44
CA ILE A 4 16.20 61.07 10.25
C ILE A 4 15.01 60.23 9.67
N LEU A 5 14.21 59.42 10.39
CA LEU A 5 13.04 59.68 11.27
C LEU A 5 11.70 60.13 10.59
N ARG A 6 10.63 59.32 10.71
CA ARG A 6 9.21 59.66 11.06
C ARG A 6 8.30 58.42 10.85
N LYS A 7 7.86 57.71 11.91
CA LYS A 7 6.70 57.90 12.83
C LYS A 7 5.33 57.38 12.31
N THR A 8 4.99 56.16 12.75
CA THR A 8 3.75 55.65 13.40
C THR A 8 2.39 56.34 13.23
N PHE A 9 1.34 55.53 13.04
CA PHE A 9 0.08 55.60 13.82
C PHE A 9 -0.55 54.19 14.00
N VAL A 10 -0.95 53.92 15.24
CA VAL A 10 -1.71 52.77 15.76
C VAL A 10 -3.14 53.24 15.99
N VAL A 11 -4.16 52.44 15.65
CA VAL A 11 -5.46 52.48 16.34
C VAL A 11 -6.05 51.06 16.42
N SER A 12 -6.12 50.53 17.63
CA SER A 12 -7.01 49.44 18.03
C SER A 12 -8.39 50.00 18.39
N SER A 13 -9.45 49.24 18.14
CA SER A 13 -10.74 49.47 18.80
C SER A 13 -11.52 48.17 18.97
N LEU A 14 -11.51 47.68 20.22
CA LEU A 14 -12.56 46.84 20.83
C LEU A 14 -13.85 47.66 20.95
N ILE A 15 -15.01 47.02 20.76
CA ILE A 15 -16.29 47.53 21.25
C ILE A 15 -17.06 46.39 21.93
N ILE A 16 -17.34 46.56 23.23
CA ILE A 16 -18.32 45.83 24.03
C ILE A 16 -19.22 46.88 24.71
N ALA A 17 -20.54 46.71 24.62
CA ALA A 17 -21.59 47.12 25.58
C ALA A 17 -22.96 46.84 24.92
N SER A 18 -23.79 45.87 25.33
CA SER A 18 -24.69 45.81 26.51
C SER A 18 -25.79 46.87 26.54
N SER A 19 -27.06 46.46 26.38
CA SER A 19 -28.16 46.63 27.35
C SER A 19 -29.55 46.45 26.72
N SER A 20 -30.35 45.58 27.33
CA SER A 20 -31.78 45.33 27.10
C SER A 20 -32.66 46.56 27.45
N PHE A 21 -33.87 46.68 26.88
CA PHE A 21 -35.16 46.88 27.57
C PHE A 21 -36.36 46.92 26.58
N ILE A 22 -37.23 45.92 26.74
CA ILE A 22 -38.70 45.81 26.66
C ILE A 22 -39.53 46.98 26.05
N SER A 23 -40.45 46.65 25.13
CA SER A 23 -41.82 47.21 25.10
C SER A 23 -42.81 46.25 24.43
N CYS A 24 -43.93 45.98 25.09
CA CYS A 24 -45.09 45.20 24.63
C CYS A 24 -46.12 46.08 23.89
N ASP A 25 -47.07 45.40 23.24
CA ASP A 25 -48.41 45.77 22.70
C ASP A 25 -48.50 45.61 21.16
N THR A 26 -49.46 44.91 20.54
CA THR A 26 -50.78 44.39 20.94
C THR A 26 -51.24 43.25 19.99
N SER A 27 -52.00 42.31 20.57
CA SER A 27 -53.08 41.45 20.02
C SER A 27 -53.13 40.97 18.55
N SER A 28 -53.15 39.65 18.36
CA SER A 28 -54.35 38.95 17.84
C SER A 28 -54.24 37.42 18.01
N GLU A 29 -55.29 36.81 18.56
CA GLU A 29 -55.43 35.36 18.72
C GLU A 29 -55.86 34.67 17.42
N LYS A 30 -55.32 33.47 17.15
CA LYS A 30 -56.06 32.31 16.61
C LYS A 30 -55.29 30.98 16.72
N LYS A 31 -55.77 30.15 17.67
CA LYS A 31 -55.90 28.67 17.71
C LYS A 31 -54.71 27.73 17.44
N ALA A 32 -54.19 27.21 18.57
CA ALA A 32 -54.04 25.82 19.02
C ALA A 32 -53.45 24.71 18.10
N SER A 33 -52.31 24.17 18.56
CA SER A 33 -52.00 22.73 18.52
C SER A 33 -51.21 22.40 19.80
N GLU A 34 -51.68 21.40 20.53
CA GLU A 34 -51.23 21.02 21.87
C GLU A 34 -49.82 20.42 21.87
N ASN A 35 -48.92 20.99 22.66
CA ASN A 35 -47.65 20.39 23.01
C ASN A 35 -47.85 19.34 24.10
N LEU A 36 -47.71 18.05 23.76
CA LEU A 36 -47.37 17.02 24.73
C LEU A 36 -45.85 16.94 24.83
N ALA A 37 -45.31 17.54 25.89
CA ALA A 37 -43.92 17.40 26.28
C ALA A 37 -43.64 15.95 26.67
N ILE A 38 -42.84 15.24 25.86
CA ILE A 38 -42.17 14.02 26.28
C ILE A 38 -40.75 14.43 26.65
N VAL A 39 -40.45 14.30 27.94
CA VAL A 39 -39.13 14.44 28.53
C VAL A 39 -38.23 13.38 27.88
N GLU A 40 -37.35 13.79 26.97
CA GLU A 40 -36.20 12.97 26.59
C GLU A 40 -35.24 12.95 27.77
N THR A 41 -35.38 11.93 28.61
CA THR A 41 -34.33 11.53 29.54
C THR A 41 -33.13 11.11 28.70
N SER A 42 -32.21 12.04 28.47
CA SER A 42 -30.89 11.74 27.93
C SER A 42 -30.22 10.77 28.90
N LYS A 43 -30.29 9.47 28.60
CA LYS A 43 -29.38 8.50 29.19
C LYS A 43 -27.98 8.91 28.73
N GLU A 44 -27.22 9.52 29.62
CA GLU A 44 -25.77 9.46 29.54
C GLU A 44 -25.39 7.99 29.39
N ILE A 45 -24.97 7.63 28.18
CA ILE A 45 -24.23 6.40 27.96
C ILE A 45 -22.85 6.70 28.53
N THR A 46 -22.67 6.45 29.83
CA THR A 46 -21.35 6.19 30.38
C THR A 46 -20.79 5.01 29.61
N GLU A 47 -19.85 5.29 28.70
CA GLU A 47 -18.97 4.26 28.14
C GLU A 47 -18.28 3.60 29.33
N GLU A 48 -18.69 2.37 29.65
CA GLU A 48 -17.94 1.52 30.55
C GLU A 48 -16.54 1.34 29.95
N ASN A 49 -15.57 2.07 30.51
CA ASN A 49 -14.15 1.85 30.30
C ASN A 49 -13.79 0.49 30.92
N THR A 50 -14.21 -0.58 30.25
CA THR A 50 -13.69 -1.91 30.49
C THR A 50 -12.24 -1.90 30.07
N ASP A 51 -11.33 -2.13 31.01
CA ASP A 51 -9.90 -2.21 30.73
C ASP A 51 -9.65 -3.43 29.82
N ILE A 52 -9.53 -3.18 28.52
CA ILE A 52 -9.37 -4.22 27.51
C ILE A 52 -7.96 -4.80 27.65
N THR A 53 -7.85 -6.04 28.11
CA THR A 53 -6.57 -6.76 28.11
C THR A 53 -6.21 -7.22 26.69
N TYR A 54 -5.14 -6.66 26.15
CA TYR A 54 -4.63 -7.01 24.81
C TYR A 54 -3.70 -8.23 24.85
N LYS A 55 -3.82 -9.06 23.82
CA LYS A 55 -2.79 -10.07 23.54
C LYS A 55 -1.50 -9.41 23.05
N LYS A 56 -0.38 -10.03 23.41
CA LYS A 56 0.95 -9.64 22.92
C LYS A 56 0.99 -9.63 21.39
N PRO A 57 1.81 -8.76 20.78
CA PRO A 57 2.00 -8.75 19.34
C PRO A 57 2.38 -10.12 18.78
N ILE A 58 1.92 -10.39 17.56
CA ILE A 58 2.19 -11.65 16.87
C ILE A 58 2.63 -11.42 15.43
N VAL A 59 3.48 -12.32 14.92
CA VAL A 59 4.08 -12.18 13.59
C VAL A 59 3.76 -13.42 12.76
N PHE A 60 3.16 -13.23 11.59
CA PHE A 60 3.00 -14.26 10.57
C PHE A 60 4.10 -14.10 9.52
N ILE A 61 4.95 -15.11 9.37
CA ILE A 61 5.89 -15.22 8.24
C ILE A 61 5.18 -16.01 7.15
N ALA A 62 4.49 -15.28 6.28
CA ALA A 62 3.50 -15.87 5.38
C ALA A 62 4.08 -16.19 4.00
N GLY A 63 5.21 -16.91 3.98
CA GLY A 63 5.86 -17.35 2.76
C GLY A 63 7.16 -18.12 3.03
N PHE A 64 7.82 -18.52 1.95
CA PHE A 64 9.07 -19.25 2.00
C PHE A 64 10.03 -18.76 0.93
N ASP A 65 11.33 -18.80 1.26
CA ASP A 65 12.39 -18.40 0.35
C ASP A 65 12.63 -19.47 -0.72
N LYS A 66 13.06 -19.04 -1.92
CA LYS A 66 13.41 -19.94 -3.03
C LYS A 66 14.85 -19.71 -3.45
N GLY A 67 15.56 -20.79 -3.78
CA GLY A 67 16.97 -20.71 -4.21
C GLY A 67 17.83 -20.08 -3.13
N ASN A 68 18.49 -18.97 -3.46
CA ASN A 68 19.40 -18.24 -2.57
C ASN A 68 18.73 -17.07 -1.83
N GLU A 69 17.41 -16.90 -1.95
CA GLU A 69 16.70 -15.87 -1.21
C GLU A 69 16.73 -16.13 0.31
N THR A 70 16.70 -15.08 1.12
CA THR A 70 16.73 -15.19 2.60
C THR A 70 15.70 -14.30 3.29
N PHE A 71 14.81 -13.65 2.55
CA PHE A 71 13.86 -12.66 3.08
C PHE A 71 13.01 -13.19 4.23
N TYR A 72 12.38 -14.36 4.08
CA TYR A 72 11.50 -14.92 5.11
C TYR A 72 12.30 -15.49 6.27
N LYS A 73 13.45 -16.12 5.97
CA LYS A 73 14.40 -16.61 6.97
C LYS A 73 14.91 -15.47 7.87
N ASP A 74 15.32 -14.36 7.27
CA ASP A 74 15.89 -13.21 7.98
C ASP A 74 14.81 -12.44 8.75
N ALA A 75 13.59 -12.34 8.21
CA ALA A 75 12.45 -11.80 8.95
C ALA A 75 12.12 -12.64 10.19
N ARG A 76 12.10 -13.98 10.05
CA ARG A 76 11.89 -14.90 11.19
C ARG A 76 12.95 -14.69 12.27
N LYS A 77 14.23 -14.63 11.87
CA LYS A 77 15.34 -14.35 12.78
C LYS A 77 15.14 -13.02 13.51
N TYR A 78 14.88 -11.93 12.78
CA TYR A 78 14.68 -10.60 13.34
C TYR A 78 13.56 -10.56 14.38
N PHE A 79 12.36 -11.06 14.06
CA PHE A 79 11.24 -11.00 15.00
C PHE A 79 11.38 -11.95 16.19
N THR A 80 12.11 -13.06 16.03
CA THR A 80 12.45 -13.94 17.16
C THR A 80 13.43 -13.27 18.10
N GLU A 81 14.43 -12.56 17.58
CA GLU A 81 15.40 -11.79 18.37
C GLU A 81 14.73 -10.61 19.12
N GLU A 82 13.70 -10.00 18.54
CA GLU A 82 12.85 -9.00 19.21
C GLU A 82 11.86 -9.63 20.22
N GLY A 83 11.89 -10.96 20.41
CA GLY A 83 11.09 -11.67 21.42
C GLY A 83 9.60 -11.82 21.05
N LEU A 84 9.23 -11.62 19.78
CA LEU A 84 7.86 -11.77 19.32
C LEU A 84 7.53 -13.22 18.97
N LYS A 85 6.28 -13.61 19.17
CA LYS A 85 5.79 -14.93 18.74
C LYS A 85 5.68 -14.96 17.22
N VAL A 86 6.48 -15.82 16.59
CA VAL A 86 6.44 -16.06 15.15
C VAL A 86 5.57 -17.28 14.82
N ILE A 87 4.67 -17.12 13.86
CA ILE A 87 3.83 -18.15 13.28
C ILE A 87 4.25 -18.36 11.82
N ASP A 88 4.66 -19.58 11.54
CA ASP A 88 4.99 -20.08 10.20
C ASP A 88 3.86 -20.95 9.65
N GLY A 89 3.90 -21.25 8.35
CA GLY A 89 3.00 -22.23 7.74
C GLY A 89 1.56 -21.73 7.56
N LYS A 90 1.36 -20.41 7.50
CA LYS A 90 0.09 -19.76 7.13
C LYS A 90 0.35 -18.93 5.88
N TYR A 91 0.03 -19.50 4.73
CA TYR A 91 0.40 -18.96 3.41
C TYR A 91 -0.78 -18.32 2.67
N SER A 92 -1.97 -18.38 3.24
CA SER A 92 -3.15 -17.64 2.79
C SER A 92 -3.71 -16.70 3.84
N LEU A 93 -4.47 -15.71 3.39
CA LEU A 93 -5.21 -14.80 4.27
C LEU A 93 -6.29 -15.54 5.08
N GLU A 94 -6.96 -16.52 4.47
CA GLU A 94 -7.85 -17.45 5.16
C GLU A 94 -7.17 -18.12 6.37
N GLU A 95 -5.99 -18.72 6.17
CA GLU A 95 -5.29 -19.42 7.24
C GLU A 95 -4.89 -18.49 8.38
N ILE A 96 -4.48 -17.25 8.07
CA ILE A 96 -4.15 -16.24 9.08
C ILE A 96 -5.40 -15.86 9.88
N ILE A 97 -6.53 -15.58 9.23
CA ILE A 97 -7.79 -15.20 9.88
C ILE A 97 -8.30 -16.33 10.76
N LEU A 98 -8.33 -17.57 10.26
CA LEU A 98 -8.75 -18.73 11.04
C LEU A 98 -7.86 -18.95 12.26
N TRP A 99 -6.54 -18.87 12.08
CA TRP A 99 -5.61 -19.00 13.19
C TRP A 99 -5.85 -17.93 14.26
N LEU A 100 -6.07 -16.68 13.84
CA LEU A 100 -6.35 -15.57 14.75
C LEU A 100 -7.64 -15.82 15.55
N ASN A 101 -8.71 -16.26 14.89
CA ASN A 101 -9.98 -16.58 15.55
C ASN A 101 -9.82 -17.73 16.55
N GLU A 102 -9.19 -18.84 16.14
CA GLU A 102 -8.97 -20.03 16.97
C GLU A 102 -8.08 -19.75 18.18
N ASN A 103 -7.08 -18.88 18.04
CA ASN A 103 -6.08 -18.63 19.09
C ASN A 103 -6.31 -17.31 19.83
N GLY A 104 -7.29 -16.50 19.41
CA GLY A 104 -7.57 -15.19 19.99
C GLY A 104 -8.29 -15.25 21.33
N ASN A 105 -9.05 -16.32 21.61
CA ASN A 105 -9.82 -16.50 22.85
C ASN A 105 -10.68 -15.27 23.21
N ASN A 106 -11.31 -14.64 22.21
CA ASN A 106 -12.09 -13.39 22.35
C ASN A 106 -11.32 -12.19 22.93
N GLN A 107 -9.98 -12.22 22.90
CA GLN A 107 -9.15 -11.09 23.29
C GLN A 107 -8.50 -10.46 22.05
N PRO A 108 -8.51 -9.12 21.93
CA PRO A 108 -7.92 -8.46 20.79
C PRO A 108 -6.40 -8.48 20.84
N TYR A 109 -5.76 -8.65 19.68
CA TYR A 109 -4.33 -8.40 19.54
C TYR A 109 -4.06 -6.90 19.41
N SER A 110 -3.00 -6.39 20.05
CA SER A 110 -2.58 -5.00 19.85
C SER A 110 -1.98 -4.80 18.45
N GLU A 111 -1.06 -5.69 18.07
CA GLU A 111 -0.40 -5.68 16.76
C GLU A 111 -0.34 -7.09 16.16
N ILE A 112 -0.71 -7.19 14.88
CA ILE A 112 -0.61 -8.38 14.05
C ILE A 112 0.30 -8.04 12.88
N HIS A 113 1.51 -8.57 12.85
CA HIS A 113 2.44 -8.36 11.75
C HIS A 113 2.28 -9.48 10.72
N ILE A 114 2.20 -9.11 9.44
CA ILE A 114 2.14 -10.04 8.32
C ILE A 114 3.33 -9.74 7.40
N VAL A 115 4.29 -10.66 7.35
CA VAL A 115 5.47 -10.57 6.49
C VAL A 115 5.21 -11.37 5.22
N ASN A 116 5.16 -10.67 4.08
CA ASN A 116 4.99 -11.30 2.78
C ASN A 116 5.63 -10.46 1.68
N LYS A 117 6.32 -11.10 0.73
CA LYS A 117 6.86 -10.40 -0.44
C LYS A 117 5.70 -9.85 -1.28
N SER A 118 5.74 -8.54 -1.51
CA SER A 118 4.82 -7.84 -2.40
C SER A 118 5.59 -7.15 -3.51
N ASN A 119 4.90 -6.94 -4.62
CA ASN A 119 5.34 -6.06 -5.69
C ASN A 119 4.17 -5.10 -6.00
N PRO A 120 4.39 -3.78 -5.98
CA PRO A 120 3.31 -2.80 -6.18
C PRO A 120 2.55 -3.00 -7.50
N PHE A 121 3.19 -3.59 -8.51
CA PHE A 121 2.62 -3.82 -9.84
C PHE A 121 1.99 -5.20 -10.02
N LYS A 122 2.26 -6.19 -9.14
CA LYS A 122 1.75 -7.57 -9.27
C LYS A 122 0.90 -8.05 -8.12
N GLY A 123 0.86 -7.31 -7.02
CA GLY A 123 0.27 -7.75 -5.77
C GLY A 123 1.23 -8.58 -4.91
N MET A 124 0.65 -9.40 -4.04
CA MET A 124 1.37 -10.12 -2.99
C MET A 124 1.58 -11.59 -3.36
N ASN A 125 2.60 -12.21 -2.78
CA ASN A 125 2.78 -13.66 -2.88
C ASN A 125 1.86 -14.45 -1.95
N LEU A 126 1.21 -13.79 -0.99
CA LEU A 126 0.18 -14.35 -0.11
C LEU A 126 -1.04 -14.77 -0.93
N GLU A 127 -1.62 -15.93 -0.60
CA GLU A 127 -2.84 -16.44 -1.25
C GLU A 127 -4.10 -15.86 -0.60
N THR A 128 -5.21 -15.78 -1.34
CA THR A 128 -6.51 -15.35 -0.78
C THR A 128 -7.07 -16.41 0.18
N VAL A 129 -7.26 -17.63 -0.33
CA VAL A 129 -7.69 -18.84 0.39
C VAL A 129 -6.63 -19.93 0.19
N VAL A 130 -6.72 -21.04 0.92
CA VAL A 130 -5.79 -22.18 0.80
C VAL A 130 -5.75 -22.68 -0.64
N ARG A 131 -4.57 -22.65 -1.28
CA ARG A 131 -4.38 -23.01 -2.70
C ARG A 131 -5.21 -22.16 -3.66
N GLY A 132 -5.57 -20.96 -3.22
CA GLY A 132 -6.26 -19.97 -4.01
C GLY A 132 -5.34 -19.14 -4.90
N ASP A 133 -5.89 -18.07 -5.45
CA ASP A 133 -5.11 -17.11 -6.21
C ASP A 133 -4.20 -16.28 -5.30
N LYS A 134 -3.08 -15.81 -5.86
CA LYS A 134 -2.28 -14.76 -5.22
C LYS A 134 -3.10 -13.50 -5.06
N ILE A 135 -2.84 -12.76 -4.00
CA ILE A 135 -3.56 -11.53 -3.68
C ILE A 135 -3.20 -10.41 -4.68
N THR A 136 -4.19 -10.01 -5.47
CA THR A 136 -4.30 -8.73 -6.18
C THR A 136 -5.59 -8.04 -5.73
N SER A 137 -5.81 -6.80 -6.15
CA SER A 137 -7.08 -6.09 -5.88
C SER A 137 -8.27 -6.91 -6.37
N GLU A 138 -8.17 -7.46 -7.59
CA GLU A 138 -9.24 -8.21 -8.25
C GLU A 138 -9.47 -9.57 -7.61
N THR A 139 -8.42 -10.35 -7.38
CA THR A 139 -8.57 -11.71 -6.82
C THR A 139 -9.11 -11.65 -5.40
N LEU A 140 -8.59 -10.73 -4.57
CA LEU A 140 -9.07 -10.57 -3.20
C LEU A 140 -10.50 -10.01 -3.17
N ARG A 141 -10.83 -9.02 -4.02
CA ARG A 141 -12.21 -8.50 -4.12
C ARG A 141 -13.18 -9.61 -4.48
N LYS A 142 -12.84 -10.41 -5.49
CA LYS A 142 -13.65 -11.56 -5.92
C LYS A 142 -13.87 -12.54 -4.76
N THR A 143 -12.81 -12.92 -4.03
CA THR A 143 -12.91 -13.81 -2.86
C THR A 143 -13.82 -13.24 -1.77
N ILE A 144 -13.71 -11.93 -1.47
CA ILE A 144 -14.57 -11.26 -0.49
C ILE A 144 -16.05 -11.29 -0.95
N THR A 145 -16.31 -10.91 -2.21
CA THR A 145 -17.68 -10.85 -2.76
C THR A 145 -18.33 -12.22 -2.85
N GLN A 146 -17.55 -13.27 -3.12
CA GLN A 146 -18.03 -14.66 -3.12
C GLN A 146 -18.28 -15.22 -1.72
N GLY A 147 -17.85 -14.51 -0.66
CA GLY A 147 -18.01 -14.95 0.73
C GLY A 147 -17.11 -16.12 1.12
N SER A 148 -16.07 -16.42 0.35
CA SER A 148 -15.15 -17.53 0.63
C SER A 148 -14.05 -17.18 1.63
N LEU A 149 -13.77 -15.88 1.84
CA LEU A 149 -12.83 -15.45 2.88
C LEU A 149 -13.53 -15.44 4.26
N PRO A 150 -12.97 -16.11 5.28
CA PRO A 150 -13.51 -16.01 6.64
C PRO A 150 -13.41 -14.58 7.17
N LYS A 151 -14.26 -14.24 8.14
CA LYS A 151 -14.23 -12.93 8.82
C LYS A 151 -13.47 -13.04 10.14
N LEU A 152 -12.79 -11.97 10.53
CA LEU A 152 -12.27 -11.84 11.89
C LEU A 152 -13.43 -11.74 12.88
N GLU A 153 -13.33 -12.45 13.98
CA GLU A 153 -14.25 -12.39 15.11
C GLU A 153 -13.80 -11.30 16.10
N ASN A 154 -13.91 -11.53 17.42
CA ASN A 154 -13.59 -10.56 18.46
C ASN A 154 -12.09 -10.52 18.81
N VAL A 155 -11.23 -10.71 17.81
CA VAL A 155 -9.76 -10.82 17.96
C VAL A 155 -9.02 -9.55 17.54
N VAL A 156 -9.77 -8.53 17.12
CA VAL A 156 -9.29 -7.18 16.79
C VAL A 156 -10.31 -6.12 17.24
N ASN A 157 -9.85 -4.90 17.45
CA ASN A 157 -10.70 -3.72 17.66
C ASN A 157 -10.10 -2.46 17.02
N THR A 158 -10.70 -1.29 17.30
CA THR A 158 -10.29 0.02 16.74
C THR A 158 -8.87 0.47 17.12
N ASN A 159 -8.28 -0.13 18.16
CA ASN A 159 -6.90 0.12 18.55
C ASN A 159 -5.93 -0.95 18.04
N SER A 160 -6.42 -2.09 17.55
CA SER A 160 -5.59 -3.11 16.92
C SER A 160 -4.98 -2.60 15.62
N LYS A 161 -3.75 -3.01 15.34
CA LYS A 161 -3.08 -2.77 14.05
C LYS A 161 -2.76 -4.08 13.34
N ILE A 162 -3.09 -4.15 12.06
CA ILE A 162 -2.61 -5.20 11.15
C ILE A 162 -1.53 -4.56 10.28
N ILE A 163 -0.29 -4.98 10.47
CA ILE A 163 0.91 -4.35 9.92
C ILE A 163 1.49 -5.25 8.84
N PHE A 164 1.45 -4.78 7.60
CA PHE A 164 2.07 -5.46 6.48
C PHE A 164 3.52 -5.03 6.32
N HIS A 165 4.43 -5.99 6.49
CA HIS A 165 5.82 -5.89 6.05
C HIS A 165 5.91 -6.42 4.63
N ALA A 166 5.43 -5.59 3.69
CA ALA A 166 5.26 -5.92 2.30
C ALA A 166 5.69 -4.73 1.42
N SER A 167 6.80 -4.88 0.69
CA SER A 167 7.43 -3.80 -0.05
C SER A 167 6.49 -3.09 -1.03
N GLY A 168 6.39 -1.76 -0.89
CA GLY A 168 5.64 -0.90 -1.81
C GLY A 168 4.11 -1.12 -1.81
N LEU A 169 3.54 -1.80 -0.79
CA LEU A 169 2.10 -2.07 -0.76
C LEU A 169 1.24 -0.78 -0.77
N VAL A 170 1.72 0.30 -0.15
CA VAL A 170 1.01 1.59 -0.11
C VAL A 170 0.86 2.23 -1.49
N GLU A 171 1.80 1.97 -2.40
CA GLU A 171 1.72 2.47 -3.78
C GLU A 171 0.56 1.81 -4.55
N ASN A 172 0.17 0.59 -4.17
CA ASN A 172 -1.02 -0.07 -4.67
C ASN A 172 -2.25 0.25 -3.78
N LYS A 173 -2.78 1.45 -3.97
CA LYS A 173 -3.90 1.99 -3.16
C LYS A 173 -5.16 1.12 -3.22
N GLU A 174 -5.46 0.55 -4.39
CA GLU A 174 -6.63 -0.30 -4.57
C GLU A 174 -6.50 -1.62 -3.80
N LEU A 175 -5.32 -2.23 -3.83
CA LEU A 175 -5.05 -3.44 -3.07
C LEU A 175 -5.08 -3.16 -1.56
N LEU A 176 -4.47 -2.07 -1.11
CA LEU A 176 -4.50 -1.68 0.30
C LEU A 176 -5.94 -1.45 0.79
N LYS A 177 -6.79 -0.80 -0.02
CA LYS A 177 -8.22 -0.66 0.28
C LYS A 177 -8.92 -2.02 0.36
N THR A 178 -8.63 -2.93 -0.56
CA THR A 178 -9.25 -4.26 -0.57
C THR A 178 -8.78 -5.13 0.60
N LEU A 179 -7.53 -4.97 1.06
CA LEU A 179 -7.04 -5.60 2.29
C LEU A 179 -7.73 -5.04 3.54
N LYS A 180 -8.04 -3.74 3.59
CA LYS A 180 -8.87 -3.17 4.68
C LYS A 180 -10.24 -3.80 4.72
N ASP A 181 -10.88 -3.97 3.56
CA ASP A 181 -12.19 -4.61 3.48
C ASP A 181 -12.12 -6.09 3.91
N ALA A 182 -11.02 -6.78 3.62
CA ALA A 182 -10.80 -8.17 4.02
C ALA A 182 -10.76 -8.37 5.55
N PHE A 183 -10.27 -7.36 6.29
CA PHE A 183 -10.22 -7.37 7.75
C PHE A 183 -11.34 -6.54 8.40
N TYR A 184 -12.36 -6.15 7.64
CA TYR A 184 -13.46 -5.36 8.15
C TYR A 184 -14.25 -6.14 9.20
N THR A 185 -14.49 -5.51 10.35
CA THR A 185 -15.33 -6.03 11.43
C THR A 185 -16.24 -4.92 11.96
N LYS A 186 -17.05 -5.21 12.98
CA LYS A 186 -17.79 -4.16 13.69
C LYS A 186 -16.85 -3.13 14.33
N ASN A 187 -15.67 -3.57 14.80
CA ASN A 187 -14.65 -2.74 15.44
C ASN A 187 -13.37 -2.78 14.60
N ASN A 188 -13.31 -1.94 13.57
CA ASN A 188 -12.30 -2.06 12.52
C ASN A 188 -10.86 -1.84 13.02
N PRO A 189 -9.95 -2.79 12.78
CA PRO A 189 -8.52 -2.56 13.01
C PRO A 189 -7.95 -1.56 12.03
N LYS A 190 -6.80 -0.98 12.38
CA LYS A 190 -6.00 -0.17 11.46
C LYS A 190 -5.14 -1.10 10.61
N VAL A 191 -5.33 -1.11 9.30
CA VAL A 191 -4.41 -1.77 8.37
C VAL A 191 -3.31 -0.80 7.97
N VAL A 192 -2.06 -1.18 8.21
CA VAL A 192 -0.88 -0.32 8.11
C VAL A 192 0.18 -0.97 7.24
N ALA A 193 0.80 -0.20 6.37
CA ALA A 193 1.92 -0.65 5.56
C ALA A 193 2.93 0.49 5.34
N SER A 194 4.16 0.14 4.98
CA SER A 194 5.16 1.13 4.61
C SER A 194 5.08 1.48 3.12
N PRO A 195 5.24 2.76 2.71
CA PRO A 195 5.45 3.10 1.30
C PRO A 195 6.84 2.68 0.81
N TYR A 196 7.77 2.44 1.74
CA TYR A 196 9.12 2.00 1.45
C TYR A 196 9.18 0.47 1.23
N HIS A 197 10.28 -0.01 0.66
CA HIS A 197 10.59 -1.43 0.65
C HIS A 197 11.07 -1.86 2.03
N THR A 198 10.56 -2.98 2.52
CA THR A 198 11.04 -3.60 3.76
C THR A 198 12.16 -4.56 3.45
N ILE A 199 13.32 -4.35 4.06
CA ILE A 199 14.50 -5.19 3.84
C ILE A 199 14.84 -5.91 5.13
N PHE A 200 14.86 -7.24 5.10
CA PHE A 200 15.37 -8.08 6.17
C PHE A 200 16.72 -8.68 5.77
N GLY A 201 17.61 -8.84 6.74
CA GLY A 201 18.93 -9.45 6.50
C GLY A 201 19.93 -8.53 5.81
N GLY A 202 19.81 -7.22 5.99
CA GLY A 202 20.77 -6.25 5.47
C GLY A 202 22.17 -6.42 6.06
N ARG A 203 23.19 -6.02 5.30
CA ARG A 203 24.59 -6.08 5.73
C ARG A 203 24.88 -5.24 6.98
N PHE A 204 24.23 -4.08 7.10
CA PHE A 204 24.46 -3.12 8.19
C PHE A 204 23.33 -3.07 9.21
N SER A 205 22.14 -3.59 8.88
CA SER A 205 21.01 -3.72 9.78
C SER A 205 20.18 -4.95 9.42
N ASN A 206 19.73 -5.69 10.44
CA ASN A 206 18.85 -6.85 10.26
C ASN A 206 17.47 -6.47 9.70
N HIS A 207 17.02 -5.22 9.91
CA HIS A 207 15.77 -4.69 9.35
C HIS A 207 15.88 -3.18 9.09
N TYR A 208 15.55 -2.75 7.88
CA TYR A 208 15.46 -1.34 7.51
C TYR A 208 14.45 -1.12 6.38
N LEU A 209 14.18 0.16 6.10
CA LEU A 209 13.32 0.60 5.00
C LEU A 209 14.17 1.26 3.91
N ALA A 210 13.80 1.05 2.64
CA ALA A 210 14.44 1.69 1.50
C ALA A 210 13.42 2.36 0.57
N GLN A 211 13.69 3.59 0.15
CA GLN A 211 12.88 4.33 -0.82
C GLN A 211 13.10 3.74 -2.22
N PRO A 212 12.04 3.26 -2.89
CA PRO A 212 12.15 2.75 -4.25
C PRO A 212 12.00 3.86 -5.30
N TYR A 213 12.76 3.74 -6.40
CA TYR A 213 12.64 4.53 -7.61
C TYR A 213 12.63 3.60 -8.81
N TYR A 214 11.64 3.75 -9.69
CA TYR A 214 11.37 2.79 -10.76
C TYR A 214 11.61 3.38 -12.14
N VAL A 215 12.29 2.62 -13.00
CA VAL A 215 12.34 2.84 -14.45
C VAL A 215 12.03 1.53 -15.17
N PHE A 216 11.42 1.61 -16.35
CA PHE A 216 10.93 0.44 -17.09
C PHE A 216 11.52 0.39 -18.49
N TYR A 217 11.74 -0.81 -18.99
CA TYR A 217 12.16 -1.05 -20.36
C TYR A 217 11.64 -2.40 -20.89
N PRO A 218 11.50 -2.56 -22.22
CA PRO A 218 11.06 -3.81 -22.81
C PRO A 218 12.01 -4.95 -22.43
N THR A 219 11.48 -6.05 -21.87
CA THR A 219 12.34 -7.15 -21.41
C THR A 219 13.20 -7.69 -22.56
N SER A 220 14.48 -7.99 -22.27
CA SER A 220 15.51 -8.37 -23.24
C SER A 220 16.01 -7.25 -24.16
N TYR A 221 15.53 -6.03 -24.00
CA TYR A 221 16.02 -4.84 -24.69
C TYR A 221 16.42 -3.78 -23.66
N SER A 222 17.38 -4.14 -22.80
CA SER A 222 17.89 -3.19 -21.79
C SER A 222 18.60 -2.04 -22.49
N PRO A 223 18.19 -0.78 -22.24
CA PRO A 223 19.02 0.36 -22.57
C PRO A 223 20.33 0.30 -21.79
N GLY A 224 21.33 1.06 -22.25
CA GLY A 224 22.58 1.23 -21.51
C GLY A 224 22.34 1.94 -20.17
N LYS A 225 23.15 1.64 -19.15
CA LYS A 225 23.03 2.26 -17.80
C LYS A 225 23.11 3.79 -17.84
N MET A 226 23.84 4.35 -18.79
CA MET A 226 23.92 5.80 -19.02
C MET A 226 22.59 6.41 -19.49
N ASP A 227 21.82 5.70 -20.31
CA ASP A 227 20.52 6.18 -20.77
C ASP A 227 19.47 5.98 -19.67
N LEU A 228 19.54 4.85 -18.96
CA LEU A 228 18.69 4.58 -17.79
C LEU A 228 18.92 5.61 -16.68
N SER A 229 20.17 5.99 -16.40
CA SER A 229 20.50 6.99 -15.37
C SER A 229 19.93 8.37 -15.73
N LYS A 230 19.98 8.75 -17.00
CA LYS A 230 19.34 9.98 -17.49
C LYS A 230 17.82 9.91 -17.41
N GLU A 231 17.21 8.78 -17.78
CA GLU A 231 15.76 8.59 -17.71
C GLU A 231 15.25 8.68 -16.26
N ILE A 232 15.86 7.93 -15.34
CA ILE A 232 15.44 7.92 -13.94
C ILE A 232 15.70 9.29 -13.28
N GLY A 233 16.82 9.96 -13.57
CA GLY A 233 17.10 11.30 -13.06
C GLY A 233 16.16 12.38 -13.59
N ARG A 234 15.60 12.21 -14.81
CA ARG A 234 14.53 13.08 -15.33
C ARG A 234 13.18 12.77 -14.69
N LYS A 235 12.92 11.50 -14.37
CA LYS A 235 11.67 11.06 -13.74
C LYS A 235 11.57 11.50 -12.28
N TYR A 236 12.70 11.54 -11.57
CA TYR A 236 12.79 11.92 -10.16
C TYR A 236 13.75 13.11 -9.98
N PRO A 237 13.44 14.29 -10.54
CA PRO A 237 14.32 15.44 -10.52
C PRO A 237 14.50 16.04 -9.12
N GLU A 238 13.60 15.75 -8.19
CA GLU A 238 13.66 16.17 -6.78
C GLU A 238 14.74 15.43 -5.98
N GLU A 239 15.12 14.22 -6.40
CA GLU A 239 16.12 13.43 -5.72
C GLU A 239 17.53 13.85 -6.20
N LYS A 240 18.31 14.39 -5.27
CA LYS A 240 19.64 14.98 -5.53
C LYS A 240 20.79 14.21 -4.91
N ASP A 241 20.52 13.25 -4.02
CA ASP A 241 21.55 12.54 -3.27
C ASP A 241 21.88 11.16 -3.87
N ILE A 242 21.28 10.82 -5.00
CA ILE A 242 21.56 9.58 -5.73
C ILE A 242 22.40 9.90 -6.97
N ASP A 243 23.61 9.37 -7.04
CA ASP A 243 24.25 9.15 -8.33
C ASP A 243 23.58 7.96 -9.01
N TRP A 244 22.72 8.25 -9.97
CA TRP A 244 21.93 7.24 -10.66
C TRP A 244 22.79 6.26 -11.45
N TYR A 245 23.91 6.68 -12.01
CA TYR A 245 24.75 5.77 -12.79
C TYR A 245 25.43 4.77 -11.86
N ASP A 246 25.97 5.23 -10.74
CA ASP A 246 26.61 4.37 -9.75
C ASP A 246 25.61 3.42 -9.09
N ALA A 247 24.43 3.92 -8.70
CA ALA A 247 23.36 3.10 -8.12
C ALA A 247 22.95 1.94 -9.04
N LEU A 248 22.92 2.17 -10.36
CA LEU A 248 22.64 1.14 -11.38
C LEU A 248 23.77 0.11 -11.56
N ASN A 249 24.95 0.36 -11.00
CA ASN A 249 26.08 -0.56 -10.97
C ASN A 249 26.20 -1.35 -9.65
N ASN A 250 25.38 -1.02 -8.65
CA ASN A 250 25.37 -1.69 -7.36
C ASN A 250 24.21 -2.70 -7.29
N GLU A 251 24.50 -3.93 -6.90
CA GLU A 251 23.49 -4.97 -6.64
C GLU A 251 23.14 -5.08 -5.14
N GLU A 252 24.01 -4.55 -4.28
CA GLU A 252 23.87 -4.53 -2.83
C GLU A 252 24.44 -3.23 -2.25
N GLU A 253 24.09 -2.95 -0.99
CA GLU A 253 24.62 -1.83 -0.22
C GLU A 253 26.05 -2.12 0.25
N ARG A 254 27.07 -1.39 -0.25
CA ARG A 254 28.48 -1.59 0.12
C ARG A 254 28.90 -0.75 1.32
N TYR A 255 28.19 0.35 1.57
CA TYR A 255 28.29 1.19 2.77
C TYR A 255 26.90 1.70 3.17
N VAL A 256 26.73 2.03 4.45
CA VAL A 256 25.43 2.46 5.00
C VAL A 256 24.86 3.65 4.21
N GLY A 257 23.63 3.49 3.73
CA GLY A 257 22.90 4.47 2.94
C GLY A 257 23.12 4.35 1.43
N GLU A 258 24.02 3.48 0.96
CA GLU A 258 24.32 3.39 -0.47
C GLU A 258 23.13 2.88 -1.29
N PRO A 259 22.71 3.61 -2.33
CA PRO A 259 21.70 3.11 -3.25
C PRO A 259 22.18 1.90 -4.06
N TYR A 260 21.29 0.93 -4.23
CA TYR A 260 21.53 -0.28 -5.01
C TYR A 260 20.30 -0.66 -5.81
N THR A 261 20.47 -1.57 -6.77
CA THR A 261 19.45 -1.86 -7.77
C THR A 261 18.98 -3.30 -7.70
N THR A 262 17.67 -3.49 -7.85
CA THR A 262 17.04 -4.79 -8.07
C THR A 262 16.15 -4.75 -9.32
N GLN A 263 15.75 -5.92 -9.82
CA GLN A 263 14.93 -6.05 -11.01
C GLN A 263 13.78 -7.02 -10.81
N PHE A 264 12.68 -6.75 -11.50
CA PHE A 264 11.56 -7.65 -11.64
C PHE A 264 10.96 -7.52 -13.05
N SER A 265 10.29 -8.56 -13.54
CA SER A 265 9.50 -8.45 -14.77
C SER A 265 8.06 -8.11 -14.45
N ILE A 266 7.27 -7.51 -15.35
CA ILE A 266 5.80 -7.50 -15.29
C ILE A 266 5.27 -8.16 -16.57
N PRO A 267 4.67 -9.36 -16.48
CA PRO A 267 4.06 -10.01 -17.63
C PRO A 267 2.58 -9.61 -17.78
N ILE A 268 2.16 -9.34 -19.01
CA ILE A 268 0.76 -9.20 -19.41
C ILE A 268 0.45 -10.34 -20.37
N LYS A 269 -0.74 -10.93 -20.24
CA LYS A 269 -1.20 -11.99 -21.12
C LYS A 269 -2.71 -11.87 -21.32
N TRP A 270 -3.11 -11.76 -22.57
CA TRP A 270 -4.51 -11.79 -22.98
C TRP A 270 -4.75 -12.94 -23.94
N GLU A 271 -5.91 -13.59 -23.80
CA GLU A 271 -6.36 -14.66 -24.68
C GLU A 271 -7.77 -14.33 -25.17
N PHE A 272 -7.94 -14.33 -26.49
CA PHE A 272 -9.22 -14.08 -27.16
C PHE A 272 -9.58 -15.33 -27.96
N ASP A 273 -10.81 -15.84 -27.76
CA ASP A 273 -11.33 -17.00 -28.48
C ASP A 273 -12.39 -16.57 -29.48
N TYR A 274 -12.14 -16.90 -30.76
CA TYR A 274 -12.99 -16.56 -31.90
C TYR A 274 -13.80 -17.75 -32.42
N TYR A 275 -13.84 -18.89 -31.70
CA TYR A 275 -14.46 -20.12 -32.22
C TYR A 275 -15.95 -19.96 -32.56
N ASN A 276 -16.70 -19.23 -31.74
CA ASN A 276 -18.15 -18.99 -31.89
C ASN A 276 -18.46 -17.50 -31.96
N THR A 277 -17.62 -16.70 -32.61
CA THR A 277 -17.81 -15.25 -32.70
C THR A 277 -17.92 -14.82 -34.16
N ASP A 278 -18.83 -13.89 -34.44
CA ASP A 278 -18.91 -13.24 -35.76
C ASP A 278 -17.81 -12.18 -35.97
N ASN A 279 -17.04 -11.87 -34.93
CA ASN A 279 -15.94 -10.92 -34.98
C ASN A 279 -14.76 -11.49 -35.79
N GLU A 280 -14.21 -10.71 -36.73
CA GLU A 280 -12.96 -11.09 -37.38
C GLU A 280 -11.78 -10.96 -36.41
N MET A 281 -10.95 -12.01 -36.35
CA MET A 281 -9.71 -11.99 -35.59
C MET A 281 -8.74 -10.97 -36.21
N PRO A 282 -8.19 -10.02 -35.43
CA PRO A 282 -7.26 -9.04 -35.94
C PRO A 282 -5.96 -9.72 -36.41
N LYS A 283 -5.35 -9.15 -37.44
CA LYS A 283 -4.12 -9.64 -38.06
C LYS A 283 -3.08 -8.56 -38.00
N PHE A 284 -1.99 -8.80 -37.27
CA PHE A 284 -0.90 -7.84 -37.12
C PHE A 284 0.29 -8.24 -38.00
N LYS A 285 0.89 -7.26 -38.68
CA LYS A 285 2.12 -7.39 -39.47
C LYS A 285 3.33 -6.83 -38.73
N SER A 286 3.12 -5.98 -37.73
CA SER A 286 4.19 -5.38 -36.92
C SER A 286 3.77 -5.26 -35.45
N VAL A 287 4.76 -5.00 -34.58
CA VAL A 287 4.51 -4.68 -33.17
C VAL A 287 3.76 -3.35 -33.04
N ASP A 288 4.00 -2.39 -33.91
CA ASP A 288 3.33 -1.08 -33.86
C ASP A 288 1.84 -1.22 -34.21
N GLU A 289 1.49 -2.02 -35.23
CA GLU A 289 0.07 -2.30 -35.55
C GLU A 289 -0.64 -3.03 -34.39
N LEU A 290 0.06 -3.90 -33.68
CA LEU A 290 -0.46 -4.52 -32.45
C LEU A 290 -0.68 -3.47 -31.35
N LYS A 291 0.26 -2.55 -31.13
CA LYS A 291 0.12 -1.49 -30.12
C LYS A 291 -1.04 -0.57 -30.45
N ASP A 292 -1.14 -0.12 -31.70
CA ASP A 292 -2.24 0.73 -32.18
C ASP A 292 -3.58 0.04 -31.91
N TRP A 293 -3.70 -1.26 -32.19
CA TRP A 293 -4.91 -2.02 -31.89
C TRP A 293 -5.19 -2.14 -30.39
N ILE A 294 -4.17 -2.37 -29.55
CA ILE A 294 -4.33 -2.40 -28.08
C ILE A 294 -4.84 -1.06 -27.59
N GLU A 295 -4.31 0.05 -28.10
CA GLU A 295 -4.71 1.41 -27.73
C GLU A 295 -6.17 1.72 -28.07
N THR A 296 -6.76 1.05 -29.06
CA THR A 296 -8.20 1.17 -29.33
C THR A 296 -9.09 0.32 -28.43
N GLN A 297 -8.52 -0.58 -27.60
CA GLN A 297 -9.30 -1.42 -26.68
C GLN A 297 -9.27 -0.84 -25.27
N GLU A 298 -10.38 -0.27 -24.82
CA GLU A 298 -10.48 0.37 -23.49
C GLU A 298 -10.09 -0.58 -22.34
N ASP A 299 -10.58 -1.83 -22.37
CA ASP A 299 -10.29 -2.82 -21.33
C ASP A 299 -8.79 -3.18 -21.24
N LEU A 300 -8.12 -3.28 -22.40
CA LEU A 300 -6.70 -3.63 -22.45
C LEU A 300 -5.81 -2.48 -21.99
N MET A 301 -6.18 -1.24 -22.37
CA MET A 301 -5.50 -0.05 -21.90
C MET A 301 -5.69 0.15 -20.40
N TYR A 302 -6.89 -0.08 -19.88
CA TYR A 302 -7.13 -0.07 -18.44
C TYR A 302 -6.21 -1.04 -17.69
N ASP A 303 -6.03 -2.26 -18.20
CA ASP A 303 -5.10 -3.22 -17.62
C ASP A 303 -3.62 -2.77 -17.67
N ILE A 304 -3.18 -2.08 -18.74
CA ILE A 304 -1.84 -1.50 -18.82
C ILE A 304 -1.67 -0.35 -17.82
N GLU A 305 -2.66 0.56 -17.76
CA GLU A 305 -2.65 1.77 -16.93
C GLU A 305 -2.60 1.45 -15.43
N LYS A 306 -3.19 0.33 -15.00
CA LYS A 306 -3.06 -0.18 -13.62
C LYS A 306 -1.61 -0.31 -13.16
N HIS A 307 -0.71 -0.62 -14.08
CA HIS A 307 0.71 -0.75 -13.77
C HIS A 307 1.46 0.59 -13.81
N ASN A 308 0.84 1.67 -14.29
CA ASN A 308 1.51 2.96 -14.51
C ASN A 308 2.80 2.81 -15.35
N VAL A 309 2.74 1.96 -16.38
CA VAL A 309 3.83 1.70 -17.33
C VAL A 309 3.30 1.93 -18.73
N SER A 310 3.99 2.77 -19.52
CA SER A 310 3.64 3.00 -20.92
C SER A 310 3.70 1.72 -21.75
N ILE A 311 2.76 1.56 -22.70
CA ILE A 311 2.70 0.45 -23.65
C ILE A 311 4.03 0.23 -24.41
N ASP A 312 4.79 1.30 -24.65
CA ASP A 312 6.10 1.25 -25.32
C ASP A 312 7.22 0.63 -24.47
N LYS A 313 7.02 0.58 -23.15
CA LYS A 313 7.97 -0.05 -22.23
C LYS A 313 7.77 -1.56 -22.14
N PHE A 314 6.82 -2.13 -22.87
CA PHE A 314 6.62 -3.56 -22.98
C PHE A 314 7.20 -4.11 -24.26
N ARG A 315 7.84 -5.27 -24.15
CA ARG A 315 8.12 -6.13 -25.30
C ARG A 315 6.87 -6.93 -25.63
N TRP A 316 6.29 -6.69 -26.79
CA TRP A 316 5.10 -7.38 -27.25
C TRP A 316 5.42 -8.57 -28.14
N ASN A 317 4.59 -9.60 -28.04
CA ASN A 317 4.50 -10.69 -29.00
C ASN A 317 3.07 -11.21 -29.04
N TRP A 318 2.69 -11.82 -30.16
CA TRP A 318 1.40 -12.47 -30.31
C TRP A 318 1.56 -13.80 -31.03
N SER A 319 0.57 -14.67 -30.85
CA SER A 319 0.50 -15.97 -31.51
C SER A 319 -0.93 -16.35 -31.77
N ILE A 320 -1.20 -16.93 -32.94
CA ILE A 320 -2.51 -17.47 -33.29
C ILE A 320 -2.41 -19.00 -33.26
N LYS A 321 -3.33 -19.65 -32.54
CA LYS A 321 -3.48 -21.11 -32.54
C LYS A 321 -4.96 -21.46 -32.73
N ALA A 322 -5.30 -22.03 -33.88
CA ALA A 322 -6.69 -22.26 -34.29
C ALA A 322 -7.51 -20.97 -34.20
N SER A 323 -8.59 -20.95 -33.41
CA SER A 323 -9.45 -19.79 -33.18
C SER A 323 -8.96 -18.86 -32.07
N LYS A 324 -7.77 -19.10 -31.48
CA LYS A 324 -7.29 -18.34 -30.32
C LYS A 324 -6.17 -17.39 -30.69
N LEU A 325 -6.37 -16.11 -30.39
CA LEU A 325 -5.33 -15.09 -30.39
C LEU A 325 -4.79 -14.95 -28.97
N VAL A 326 -3.47 -15.10 -28.82
CA VAL A 326 -2.80 -14.86 -27.54
C VAL A 326 -1.79 -13.73 -27.70
N ILE A 327 -1.95 -12.68 -26.91
CA ILE A 327 -1.08 -11.50 -26.89
C ILE A 327 -0.33 -11.49 -25.56
N ARG A 328 0.98 -11.24 -25.61
CA ARG A 328 1.83 -11.17 -24.42
C ARG A 328 2.68 -9.92 -24.45
N GLY A 329 2.63 -9.16 -23.36
CA GLY A 329 3.55 -8.06 -23.06
C GLY A 329 4.51 -8.46 -21.95
N ARG A 330 5.76 -8.01 -22.02
CA ARG A 330 6.69 -8.16 -20.89
C ARG A 330 7.60 -6.94 -20.77
N THR A 331 7.57 -6.30 -19.61
CA THR A 331 8.50 -5.22 -19.25
C THR A 331 9.41 -5.66 -18.11
N THR A 332 10.61 -5.09 -18.03
CA THR A 332 11.47 -5.19 -16.87
C THR A 332 11.39 -3.87 -16.09
N GLY A 333 10.99 -3.97 -14.82
CA GLY A 333 11.07 -2.91 -13.84
C GLY A 333 12.42 -2.96 -13.14
N LEU A 334 13.19 -1.89 -13.30
CA LEU A 334 14.43 -1.63 -12.59
C LEU A 334 14.11 -0.75 -11.39
N CYS A 335 14.46 -1.22 -10.20
CA CYS A 335 14.15 -0.56 -8.95
C CYS A 335 15.45 -0.17 -8.25
N VAL A 336 15.76 1.11 -8.22
CA VAL A 336 16.82 1.67 -7.37
C VAL A 336 16.25 1.83 -5.97
N LEU A 337 16.91 1.25 -4.98
CA LEU A 337 16.56 1.30 -3.57
C LEU A 337 17.56 2.22 -2.85
N LYS A 338 17.08 3.32 -2.28
CA LYS A 338 17.85 4.21 -1.39
C LYS A 338 17.51 3.87 0.06
N PRO A 339 18.39 3.21 0.83
CA PRO A 339 18.17 2.96 2.26
C PRO A 339 17.89 4.25 3.02
N LEU A 340 16.93 4.22 3.94
CA LEU A 340 16.67 5.37 4.82
C LEU A 340 17.73 5.42 5.91
N VAL A 341 18.48 6.52 5.98
CA VAL A 341 19.51 6.77 7.00
C VAL A 341 19.11 7.91 7.93
N LYS A 342 19.64 7.90 9.15
CA LYS A 342 19.40 8.99 10.10
C LYS A 342 19.96 10.31 9.53
N PRO A 343 19.22 11.43 9.64
CA PRO A 343 19.66 12.71 9.09
C PRO A 343 20.79 13.36 9.91
N TYR A 344 20.97 12.94 11.18
CA TYR A 344 21.97 13.48 12.10
C TYR A 344 22.50 12.36 12.98
N GLY A 345 23.73 12.53 13.47
CA GLY A 345 24.39 11.57 14.36
C GLY A 345 25.25 10.56 13.59
N GLU A 346 25.39 9.36 14.14
CA GLU A 346 26.12 8.28 13.50
C GLU A 346 25.42 7.83 12.21
N LEU A 347 26.21 7.41 11.23
CA LEU A 347 25.70 6.93 9.96
C LEU A 347 25.12 5.53 10.14
N GLU A 348 23.81 5.48 10.33
CA GLU A 348 23.04 4.26 10.55
C GLU A 348 21.67 4.32 9.87
N HIS A 349 21.06 3.16 9.63
CA HIS A 349 19.71 3.09 9.09
C HIS A 349 18.66 3.61 10.07
N VAL A 350 17.58 4.16 9.54
CA VAL A 350 16.39 4.44 10.33
C VAL A 350 15.73 3.12 10.73
N LYS A 351 15.68 2.82 12.04
CA LYS A 351 14.95 1.65 12.55
C LYS A 351 13.47 1.77 12.17
N PRO A 352 12.84 0.74 11.57
CA PRO A 352 11.44 0.80 11.22
C PRO A 352 10.56 0.91 12.48
N ASP A 353 9.65 1.89 12.50
CA ASP A 353 8.73 2.13 13.61
C ASP A 353 7.30 2.20 13.07
N THR A 354 6.49 1.20 13.42
CA THR A 354 5.10 1.01 12.96
C THR A 354 4.13 2.06 13.54
N SER A 355 4.56 2.84 14.55
CA SER A 355 3.82 3.98 15.08
C SER A 355 4.15 5.30 14.37
N ASN A 356 5.29 5.35 13.67
CA ASN A 356 5.74 6.54 12.95
C ASN A 356 4.98 6.70 11.62
N LYS A 357 4.08 7.69 11.58
CA LYS A 357 3.24 8.01 10.42
C LYS A 357 4.02 8.40 9.14
N ARG A 358 5.30 8.76 9.26
CA ARG A 358 6.17 9.05 8.11
C ARG A 358 6.78 7.78 7.50
N LEU A 359 6.95 6.73 8.31
CA LEU A 359 7.51 5.44 7.90
C LEU A 359 6.43 4.43 7.53
N TYR A 360 5.26 4.55 8.17
CA TYR A 360 4.13 3.66 7.98
C TYR A 360 2.87 4.49 7.77
N ALA A 361 2.23 4.28 6.62
CA ALA A 361 1.02 4.99 6.26
C ALA A 361 -0.19 4.39 6.98
N LEU A 362 -0.98 5.27 7.62
CA LEU A 362 -2.31 4.96 8.17
C LEU A 362 -3.45 5.34 7.20
N LYS A 363 -3.12 5.72 5.96
CA LYS A 363 -4.08 6.31 5.01
C LYS A 363 -5.12 5.31 4.58
#